data_AF-A0A7G9GR40-F1
#
_entry.id   AF-A0A7G9GR40-F1
#
_cell.length_a   1.000
_cell.length_b   1.000
_cell.length_c   1.000
_cell.angle_alpha   90.00
_cell.angle_beta   90.00
_cell.angle_gamma   90.00
#
_symmetry.space_group_name_H-M   'P 1'
#
loop_
_entity.id
_entity.type
_entity.pdbx_description
1 polymer ?
#
loop_
_entity_poly.entity_id
_entity_poly.type
_entity_poly.pdbx_seq_one_letter_code
_entity_poly.pdbx_strand_id
1 'polypeptide(L)'
;MKRVFKNLFFCMLILAGLSACDVTTSFCYTFNIDNGDKVDVTLDTSDGHKISQKDGEFFIKKDDKTLLKGNFMRQSDYENFRDRALNMEGVTIKEDHSKDEVPSIRFNANSDGDKVFFIQKVKDTNTFIGISSPLSDDEAVKAFSYLTFQKHE
;
A
#
# COMPACT_ATOMS: atom_id res chain seq x y z
N MET A 1 -22.45 -36.60 -42.45
CA MET A 1 -22.11 -35.22 -42.03
C MET A 1 -22.64 -34.79 -40.65
N LYS A 2 -23.60 -35.48 -40.00
CA LYS A 2 -24.15 -35.03 -38.69
C LYS A 2 -23.32 -35.41 -37.44
N ARG A 3 -22.47 -36.44 -37.51
CA ARG A 3 -21.65 -36.91 -36.36
C ARG A 3 -20.35 -36.11 -36.17
N VAL A 4 -19.74 -35.64 -37.25
CA VAL A 4 -18.46 -34.91 -37.21
C VAL A 4 -18.64 -33.49 -36.66
N PHE A 5 -19.80 -32.86 -36.95
CA PHE A 5 -20.14 -31.52 -36.46
C PHE A 5 -20.44 -31.48 -34.95
N LYS A 6 -20.88 -32.61 -34.36
CA LYS A 6 -21.20 -32.72 -32.92
C LYS A 6 -19.95 -32.83 -32.05
N ASN A 7 -18.87 -33.42 -32.59
CA ASN A 7 -17.59 -33.57 -31.87
C ASN A 7 -16.73 -32.31 -31.94
N LEU A 8 -16.87 -31.48 -32.98
CA LEU A 8 -16.14 -30.22 -33.12
C LEU A 8 -16.63 -29.15 -32.11
N PHE A 9 -17.93 -29.14 -31.80
CA PHE A 9 -18.52 -28.23 -30.82
C PHE A 9 -18.09 -28.57 -29.37
N PHE A 10 -17.81 -29.84 -29.08
CA PHE A 10 -17.40 -30.28 -27.74
C PHE A 10 -15.93 -29.93 -27.43
N CYS A 11 -15.05 -29.90 -28.44
CA CYS A 11 -13.67 -29.45 -28.26
C CYS A 11 -13.55 -27.93 -28.08
N MET A 12 -14.43 -27.13 -28.71
CA MET A 12 -14.40 -25.66 -28.58
C MET A 12 -14.87 -25.16 -27.20
N LEU A 13 -15.71 -25.94 -26.50
CA LEU A 13 -16.15 -25.65 -25.12
C LEU A 13 -15.06 -25.90 -24.05
N ILE A 14 -14.09 -26.77 -24.32
CA ILE A 14 -12.99 -27.07 -23.37
C ILE A 14 -11.91 -25.97 -23.40
N LEU A 15 -11.72 -25.27 -24.54
CA LEU A 15 -10.81 -24.13 -24.63
C LEU A 15 -11.36 -22.83 -24.04
N ALA A 16 -12.68 -22.71 -23.83
CA ALA A 16 -13.30 -21.56 -23.20
C ALA A 16 -13.29 -21.62 -21.65
N GLY A 17 -12.81 -22.73 -21.08
CA GLY A 17 -12.78 -22.98 -19.63
C GLY A 17 -11.44 -22.65 -18.94
N LEU A 18 -10.45 -22.14 -19.67
CA LEU A 18 -9.28 -21.50 -19.05
C LEU A 18 -9.72 -20.13 -18.52
N SER A 19 -10.45 -20.14 -17.41
CA SER A 19 -10.57 -18.98 -16.54
C SER A 19 -9.15 -18.44 -16.36
N ALA A 20 -8.93 -17.19 -16.75
CA ALA A 20 -7.71 -16.49 -16.43
C ALA A 20 -7.52 -16.60 -14.91
N CYS A 21 -6.64 -17.48 -14.46
CA CYS A 21 -6.12 -17.38 -13.11
C CYS A 21 -5.37 -16.06 -13.12
N ASP A 22 -5.96 -15.02 -12.51
CA ASP A 22 -5.21 -13.84 -12.16
C ASP A 22 -4.09 -14.32 -11.25
N VAL A 23 -2.89 -14.48 -11.81
CA VAL A 23 -1.71 -14.89 -11.06
C VAL A 23 -1.35 -13.68 -10.21
N THR A 24 -1.79 -13.69 -8.96
CA THR A 24 -1.35 -12.71 -7.99
C THR A 24 0.04 -13.09 -7.51
N THR A 25 0.96 -12.12 -7.54
CA THR A 25 2.30 -12.27 -7.00
C THR A 25 2.52 -11.20 -5.93
N SER A 26 3.31 -11.52 -4.92
CA SER A 26 3.65 -10.57 -3.87
C SER A 26 5.11 -10.71 -3.45
N PHE A 27 5.62 -9.65 -2.84
CA PHE A 27 6.94 -9.61 -2.23
C PHE A 27 6.83 -8.99 -0.84
N CYS A 28 7.54 -9.57 0.14
CA CYS A 28 7.51 -9.11 1.53
C CYS A 28 8.92 -8.77 2.04
N TYR A 29 9.06 -7.61 2.66
CA TYR A 29 10.22 -7.27 3.50
C TYR A 29 9.81 -7.25 4.97
N THR A 30 10.63 -7.86 5.82
CA THR A 30 10.52 -7.75 7.28
C THR A 30 11.48 -6.68 7.79
N PHE A 31 10.95 -5.67 8.47
CA PHE A 31 11.71 -4.58 9.07
C PHE A 31 11.80 -4.79 10.58
N ASN A 32 13.03 -4.71 11.12
CA ASN A 32 13.25 -4.64 12.56
C ASN A 32 13.27 -3.17 12.95
N ILE A 33 12.34 -2.76 13.79
CA ILE A 33 12.17 -1.38 14.23
C ILE A 33 12.93 -1.16 15.54
N ASP A 34 13.42 0.05 15.76
CA ASP A 34 14.26 0.38 16.91
C ASP A 34 13.54 0.30 18.27
N ASN A 35 12.21 0.26 18.26
CA ASN A 35 11.35 0.04 19.44
C ASN A 35 11.18 -1.45 19.78
N GLY A 36 11.81 -2.36 19.03
CA GLY A 36 11.75 -3.81 19.20
C GLY A 36 10.63 -4.49 18.41
N ASP A 37 9.73 -3.74 17.76
CA ASP A 37 8.73 -4.30 16.87
C ASP A 37 9.39 -4.88 15.60
N LYS A 38 8.77 -5.91 15.05
CA LYS A 38 9.07 -6.41 13.71
C LYS A 38 7.83 -6.30 12.85
N VAL A 39 7.97 -5.71 11.66
CA VAL A 39 6.86 -5.40 10.76
C VAL A 39 7.13 -5.97 9.39
N ASP A 40 6.18 -6.72 8.86
CA ASP A 40 6.16 -7.17 7.48
C ASP A 40 5.45 -6.14 6.61
N VAL A 41 6.13 -5.69 5.55
CA VAL A 41 5.59 -4.86 4.49
C VAL A 41 5.48 -5.72 3.24
N THR A 42 4.26 -6.08 2.88
CA THR A 42 3.95 -6.87 1.69
C THR A 42 3.46 -5.96 0.57
N LEU A 43 4.04 -6.12 -0.62
CA LEU A 43 3.62 -5.46 -1.85
C LEU A 43 3.01 -6.49 -2.81
N ASP A 44 1.86 -6.15 -3.40
CA ASP A 44 1.34 -6.81 -4.60
C ASP A 44 2.19 -6.45 -5.84
N THR A 45 2.89 -7.44 -6.38
CA THR A 45 3.79 -7.31 -7.53
C THR A 45 3.17 -7.77 -8.85
N SER A 46 1.88 -8.13 -8.86
CA SER A 46 1.18 -8.70 -10.02
C SER A 46 1.19 -7.80 -11.25
N ASP A 47 1.20 -6.48 -11.02
CA ASP A 47 1.22 -5.46 -12.07
C ASP A 47 2.63 -4.80 -12.21
N GLY A 48 3.68 -5.58 -11.94
CA GLY A 48 5.07 -5.17 -12.17
C GLY A 48 5.63 -4.14 -11.18
N HIS A 49 4.94 -3.91 -10.06
CA HIS A 49 5.44 -3.07 -8.97
C HIS A 49 6.70 -3.68 -8.34
N LYS A 50 7.59 -2.81 -7.89
CA LYS A 50 8.83 -3.20 -7.21
C LYS A 50 8.94 -2.47 -5.88
N ILE A 51 9.37 -3.18 -4.85
CA ILE A 51 9.74 -2.61 -3.55
C ILE A 51 11.25 -2.65 -3.39
N SER A 52 11.81 -1.56 -2.87
CA SER A 52 13.22 -1.45 -2.50
C SER A 52 13.33 -0.76 -1.16
N GLN A 53 14.43 -0.99 -0.44
CA GLN A 53 14.66 -0.39 0.87
C GLN A 53 16.05 0.26 0.95
N LYS A 54 16.14 1.36 1.69
CA LYS A 54 17.39 2.07 1.96
C LYS A 54 17.24 2.89 3.25
N ASP A 55 18.22 2.81 4.14
CA ASP A 55 18.32 3.65 5.35
C ASP A 55 17.06 3.65 6.24
N GLY A 56 16.38 2.50 6.38
CA GLY A 56 15.16 2.36 7.17
C GLY A 56 13.87 2.85 6.49
N GLU A 57 13.98 3.31 5.24
CA GLU A 57 12.87 3.69 4.37
C GLU A 57 12.63 2.60 3.31
N PHE A 58 11.43 2.57 2.75
CA PHE A 58 11.09 1.74 1.61
C PHE A 58 10.42 2.54 0.49
N PHE A 59 10.57 2.06 -0.74
CA PHE A 59 10.14 2.76 -1.94
C PHE A 59 9.40 1.79 -2.85
N ILE A 60 8.20 2.19 -3.26
CA ILE A 60 7.40 1.45 -4.25
C ILE A 60 7.55 2.13 -5.59
N LYS A 61 7.92 1.36 -6.61
CA LYS A 61 8.20 1.85 -7.96
C LYS A 61 7.45 1.06 -9.02
N LYS A 62 7.15 1.74 -10.12
CA LYS A 62 6.75 1.14 -11.40
C LYS A 62 7.43 1.90 -12.54
N ASP A 63 8.02 1.19 -13.49
CA ASP A 63 8.74 1.78 -14.63
C ASP A 63 9.76 2.87 -14.20
N ASP A 64 10.54 2.55 -13.17
CA ASP A 64 11.54 3.42 -12.52
C ASP A 64 11.03 4.72 -11.87
N LYS A 65 9.72 4.98 -11.90
CA LYS A 65 9.07 6.07 -11.18
C LYS A 65 8.73 5.65 -9.76
N THR A 66 9.07 6.51 -8.78
CA THR A 66 8.63 6.33 -7.39
C THR A 66 7.17 6.71 -7.26
N LEU A 67 6.37 5.73 -6.84
CA LEU A 67 4.95 5.90 -6.54
C LEU A 67 4.77 6.28 -5.08
N LEU A 68 5.40 5.53 -4.17
CA LEU A 68 5.31 5.73 -2.73
C LEU A 68 6.69 5.69 -2.10
N LYS A 69 6.87 6.53 -1.08
CA LYS A 69 7.99 6.47 -0.15
C LYS A 69 7.43 6.25 1.25
N GLY A 70 7.87 5.19 1.90
CA GLY A 70 7.45 4.80 3.24
C GLY A 70 8.56 4.85 4.27
N ASN A 71 8.19 5.16 5.50
CA ASN A 71 9.04 5.12 6.69
C ASN A 71 8.22 4.66 7.91
N PHE A 72 8.92 4.37 8.99
CA PHE A 72 8.30 4.03 10.27
C PHE A 72 8.29 5.23 11.20
N MET A 73 7.27 5.30 12.04
CA MET A 73 7.03 6.36 13.03
C MET A 73 6.73 5.73 14.37
N ARG A 74 7.24 6.34 15.45
CA ARG A 74 6.85 5.94 16.80
C ARG A 74 5.47 6.49 17.13
N GLN A 75 4.78 5.86 18.07
CA GLN A 75 3.49 6.34 18.56
C GLN A 75 3.52 7.82 18.99
N SER A 76 4.58 8.26 19.68
CA SER A 76 4.74 9.66 20.08
C SER A 76 4.82 10.61 18.89
N ASP A 77 5.43 10.19 17.78
CA ASP A 77 5.57 11.02 16.59
C ASP A 77 4.22 11.18 15.89
N TYR A 78 3.43 10.10 15.84
CA TYR A 78 2.05 10.13 15.34
C TYR A 78 1.14 11.03 16.19
N GLU A 79 1.18 10.89 17.51
CA GLU A 79 0.36 11.72 18.42
C GLU A 79 0.71 13.21 18.28
N ASN A 80 2.01 13.52 18.27
CA ASN A 80 2.50 14.88 18.02
C ASN A 80 2.06 15.42 16.65
N PHE A 81 2.07 14.58 15.61
CA PHE A 81 1.57 14.95 14.29
C PHE A 81 0.07 15.24 14.33
N ARG A 82 -0.75 14.31 14.84
CA ARG A 82 -2.21 14.43 14.90
C ARG A 82 -2.64 15.72 15.59
N ASP A 83 -2.04 16.02 16.73
CA ASP A 83 -2.40 17.19 17.54
C ASP A 83 -2.05 18.51 16.84
N ARG A 84 -1.05 18.51 15.94
CA ARG A 84 -0.63 19.68 15.16
C ARG A 84 -1.36 19.79 13.82
N ALA A 85 -1.58 18.67 13.14
CA ALA A 85 -2.07 18.62 11.75
C ALA A 85 -3.45 19.26 11.58
N LEU A 86 -4.32 19.16 12.60
CA LEU A 86 -5.65 19.79 12.60
C LEU A 86 -5.62 21.33 12.49
N ASN A 87 -4.49 21.94 12.84
CA ASN A 87 -4.34 23.40 12.89
C ASN A 87 -3.20 23.90 11.98
N MET A 88 -2.58 23.01 11.20
CA MET A 88 -1.44 23.36 10.37
C MET A 88 -1.91 23.98 9.06
N GLU A 89 -1.47 25.22 8.80
CA GLU A 89 -1.73 25.86 7.52
C GLU A 89 -1.10 25.05 6.38
N GLY A 90 -1.84 24.90 5.28
CA GLY A 90 -1.41 24.11 4.13
C GLY A 90 -1.58 22.59 4.28
N VAL A 91 -2.16 22.10 5.37
CA VAL A 91 -2.57 20.70 5.52
C VAL A 91 -4.09 20.58 5.32
N THR A 92 -4.50 19.65 4.48
CA THR A 92 -5.92 19.31 4.27
C THR A 92 -6.13 17.84 4.60
N ILE A 93 -6.85 17.55 5.69
CA ILE A 93 -7.24 16.18 6.05
C ILE A 93 -8.32 15.69 5.08
N LYS A 94 -8.14 14.50 4.50
CA LYS A 94 -9.07 13.87 3.57
C LYS A 94 -9.88 12.77 4.24
N GLU A 95 -9.21 11.93 5.02
CA GLU A 95 -9.81 10.86 5.83
C GLU A 95 -9.18 10.85 7.22
N ASP A 96 -10.00 10.68 8.25
CA ASP A 96 -9.59 10.62 9.64
C ASP A 96 -10.26 9.42 10.33
N HIS A 97 -9.45 8.39 10.53
CA HIS A 97 -9.78 7.17 11.28
C HIS A 97 -8.94 7.08 12.54
N SER A 98 -8.52 8.22 13.10
CA SER A 98 -7.59 8.27 14.24
C SER A 98 -8.15 7.66 15.54
N LYS A 99 -9.47 7.41 15.59
CA LYS A 99 -10.20 6.82 16.73
C LYS A 99 -10.56 5.35 16.54
N ASP A 100 -10.22 4.75 15.40
CA ASP A 100 -10.49 3.34 15.12
C ASP A 100 -9.50 2.44 15.88
N GLU A 101 -9.80 1.14 15.97
CA GLU A 101 -8.91 0.14 16.62
C GLU A 101 -7.51 0.14 16.00
N VAL A 102 -7.44 0.37 14.69
CA VAL A 102 -6.22 0.56 13.93
C VAL A 102 -6.22 1.99 13.36
N PRO A 103 -5.67 2.97 14.09
CA PRO A 103 -5.72 4.37 13.69
C PRO A 103 -5.07 4.61 12.32
N SER A 104 -5.73 5.43 11.50
CA SER A 104 -5.15 5.93 10.25
C SER A 104 -5.63 7.33 9.89
N ILE A 105 -4.83 8.06 9.13
CA ILE A 105 -5.14 9.41 8.63
C ILE A 105 -4.58 9.54 7.21
N ARG A 106 -5.36 10.14 6.31
CA ARG A 106 -4.91 10.54 4.98
C ARG A 106 -5.08 12.05 4.81
N PHE A 107 -4.06 12.70 4.29
CA PHE A 107 -4.06 14.15 4.13
C PHE A 107 -3.17 14.61 2.97
N ASN A 108 -3.40 15.83 2.53
CA ASN A 108 -2.54 16.54 1.58
C ASN A 108 -1.78 17.63 2.32
N ALA A 109 -0.52 17.86 1.96
CA ALA A 109 0.25 19.00 2.44
C ALA A 109 0.87 19.77 1.28
N ASN A 110 0.58 21.07 1.22
CA ASN A 110 1.02 21.96 0.13
C ASN A 110 2.44 22.51 0.38
N SER A 111 2.94 22.37 1.61
CA SER A 111 4.27 22.84 2.05
C SER A 111 5.44 22.17 1.32
N ASP A 112 5.20 21.09 0.58
CA ASP A 112 6.21 20.29 -0.11
C ASP A 112 5.73 19.83 -1.50
N GLY A 113 5.12 20.74 -2.27
CA GLY A 113 4.73 20.49 -3.67
C GLY A 113 3.48 19.62 -3.84
N ASP A 114 2.46 19.86 -3.01
CA ASP A 114 1.16 19.17 -3.01
C ASP A 114 1.27 17.65 -2.95
N LYS A 115 1.84 17.14 -1.86
CA LYS A 115 2.01 15.69 -1.64
C LYS A 115 0.82 15.09 -0.91
N VAL A 116 0.55 13.82 -1.20
CA VAL A 116 -0.44 12.99 -0.51
C VAL A 116 0.29 12.14 0.52
N PHE A 117 -0.26 12.08 1.73
CA PHE A 117 0.31 11.36 2.85
C PHE A 117 -0.70 10.39 3.46
N PHE A 118 -0.19 9.25 3.91
CA PHE A 118 -0.93 8.26 4.69
C PHE A 118 -0.15 8.00 5.96
N ILE A 119 -0.85 7.92 7.08
CA ILE A 119 -0.29 7.40 8.33
C ILE A 119 -1.21 6.29 8.81
N GLN A 120 -0.68 5.11 9.10
CA GLN A 120 -1.45 3.97 9.58
C GLN A 120 -0.70 3.22 10.68
N LYS A 121 -1.40 2.89 11.76
CA LYS A 121 -0.87 1.99 12.80
C LYS A 121 -0.73 0.58 12.25
N VAL A 122 0.38 -0.10 12.55
CA VAL A 122 0.47 -1.54 12.33
C VAL A 122 -0.19 -2.24 13.51
N LYS A 123 -1.23 -3.03 13.24
CA LYS A 123 -2.02 -3.71 14.27
C LYS A 123 -1.12 -4.52 15.22
N ASP A 124 -1.44 -4.49 16.52
CA ASP A 124 -0.73 -5.20 17.59
C ASP A 124 0.76 -4.82 17.79
N THR A 125 1.13 -3.62 17.33
CA THR A 125 2.46 -3.00 17.52
C THR A 125 2.36 -1.58 18.09
N ASN A 126 3.50 -1.00 18.46
CA ASN A 126 3.63 0.43 18.80
C ASN A 126 4.20 1.25 17.63
N THR A 127 4.13 0.70 16.42
CA THR A 127 4.70 1.26 15.19
C THR A 127 3.62 1.78 14.27
N PHE A 128 3.86 2.96 13.71
CA PHE A 128 3.08 3.54 12.63
C PHE A 128 3.91 3.55 11.36
N ILE A 129 3.24 3.47 10.21
CA ILE A 129 3.85 3.65 8.90
C ILE A 129 3.39 4.99 8.36
N GLY A 130 4.37 5.83 8.02
CA GLY A 130 4.16 7.05 7.25
C GLY A 130 4.48 6.77 5.78
N ILE A 131 3.55 7.12 4.89
CA ILE A 131 3.74 7.07 3.43
C ILE A 131 3.58 8.47 2.88
N SER A 132 4.43 8.84 1.93
CA SER A 132 4.28 10.02 1.08
C SER A 132 4.23 9.62 -0.39
N SER A 133 3.47 10.35 -1.19
CA SER A 133 3.29 10.14 -2.61
C SER A 133 3.38 11.48 -3.37
N PRO A 134 4.13 11.55 -4.48
CA PRO A 134 4.11 12.69 -5.40
C PRO A 134 2.96 12.61 -6.42
N LEU A 135 2.12 11.57 -6.35
CA LEU A 135 1.02 11.35 -7.29
C LEU A 135 -0.22 12.17 -6.91
N SER A 136 -1.20 12.21 -7.81
CA SER A 136 -2.54 12.70 -7.46
C SER A 136 -3.19 11.84 -6.36
N ASP A 137 -4.23 12.37 -5.71
CA ASP A 137 -4.91 11.70 -4.60
C ASP A 137 -5.40 10.28 -4.97
N ASP A 138 -6.11 10.15 -6.08
CA ASP A 138 -6.66 8.88 -6.56
C ASP A 138 -5.56 7.87 -6.93
N GLU A 139 -4.49 8.33 -7.58
CA GLU A 139 -3.35 7.49 -7.94
C GLU A 139 -2.56 7.03 -6.70
N ALA A 140 -2.42 7.91 -5.71
CA ALA A 140 -1.78 7.59 -4.44
C ALA A 140 -2.58 6.57 -3.64
N VAL A 141 -3.90 6.72 -3.55
CA VAL A 141 -4.80 5.75 -2.89
C VAL A 141 -4.71 4.39 -3.58
N LYS A 142 -4.74 4.36 -4.91
CA LYS A 142 -4.56 3.14 -5.68
C LYS A 142 -3.20 2.49 -5.41
N ALA A 143 -2.12 3.26 -5.44
CA ALA A 143 -0.78 2.76 -5.15
C ALA A 143 -0.67 2.21 -3.71
N PHE A 144 -1.28 2.90 -2.74
CA PHE A 144 -1.28 2.49 -1.33
C PHE A 144 -2.05 1.18 -1.11
N SER A 145 -3.12 0.94 -1.90
CA SER A 145 -3.91 -0.30 -1.81
C SER A 145 -3.13 -1.58 -2.18
N TYR A 146 -1.98 -1.46 -2.84
CA TYR A 146 -1.09 -2.59 -3.11
C TYR A 146 -0.25 -3.02 -1.91
N LEU A 147 -0.28 -2.27 -0.81
CA LEU A 147 0.49 -2.55 0.39
C LEU A 147 -0.37 -3.21 1.47
N THR A 148 0.24 -4.14 2.19
CA THR A 148 -0.29 -4.69 3.43
C THR A 148 0.78 -4.63 4.51
N PHE A 149 0.37 -4.27 5.72
CA PHE A 149 1.26 -4.11 6.86
C PHE A 149 0.79 -4.97 8.02
N GLN A 150 1.69 -5.78 8.58
CA GLN A 150 1.37 -6.67 9.68
C GLN A 150 2.55 -6.80 10.63
N LYS A 151 2.25 -7.10 11.89
CA LYS A 151 3.26 -7.55 12.83
C LYS A 151 3.85 -8.87 12.34
N HIS A 152 5.17 -8.99 12.39
CA HIS A 152 5.86 -10.26 12.15
C HIS A 152 5.79 -11.14 13.40
N GLU A 153 5.44 -12.42 13.23
CA GLU A 153 5.29 -13.40 14.32
C GLU A 153 6.62 -13.91 14.90
#